data_AF-A0A174JVS5-F1
#
_entry.id   AF-A0A174JVS5-F1
#
_cell.length_a   1.000
_cell.length_b   1.000
_cell.length_c   1.000
_cell.angle_alpha   90.00
_cell.angle_beta   90.00
_cell.angle_gamma   90.00
#
_symmetry.space_group_name_H-M   'P 1'
#
loop_
_entity.id
_entity.type
_entity.pdbx_description
1 polymer ?
#
loop_
_entity_poly.entity_id
_entity_poly.type
_entity_poly.pdbx_seq_one_letter_code
_entity_poly.pdbx_strand_id
1 'polypeptide(L)'
;MSLFEVIIVAIGLALDSFTVAVCRGSNQGNLKKSNAAIVGIIFGGIQTLMLIIGMLIAIFPMLNIENQKIISMNQWFSAIILFFLAFKSFKNAFVNTNIDERREEFFGYKGSVTLALATSLDALILGIGLGLLQTRFIRTIIIQFIITTLLVAYGLWVGYCVGNKYKKQIDICGGIILLSIGIKVILNYFQII
;
A
#
# COMPACT_ATOMS: atom_id res chain seq x y z
N MET A 1 -12.78 12.51 -3.56
CA MET A 1 -12.85 11.04 -3.72
C MET A 1 -14.06 10.47 -3.01
N SER A 2 -14.76 9.51 -3.62
CA SER A 2 -15.85 8.76 -3.00
C SER A 2 -15.32 7.74 -1.98
N LEU A 3 -16.19 7.20 -1.12
CA LEU A 3 -15.81 6.16 -0.14
C LEU A 3 -15.27 4.89 -0.84
N PHE A 4 -15.87 4.52 -1.98
CA PHE A 4 -15.43 3.40 -2.80
C PHE A 4 -14.00 3.57 -3.31
N GLU A 5 -13.63 4.78 -3.77
CA GLU A 5 -12.26 5.05 -4.22
C GLU A 5 -11.24 4.89 -3.10
N VAL A 6 -11.57 5.38 -1.90
CA VAL A 6 -10.66 5.24 -0.74
C VAL A 6 -10.42 3.77 -0.41
N ILE A 7 -11.47 2.94 -0.46
CA ILE A 7 -11.33 1.49 -0.27
C ILE A 7 -10.47 0.87 -1.36
N ILE A 8 -10.70 1.23 -2.63
CA ILE A 8 -9.94 0.68 -3.76
C ILE A 8 -8.45 1.07 -3.68
N VAL A 9 -8.14 2.35 -3.37
CA VAL A 9 -6.76 2.81 -3.14
C VAL A 9 -6.13 2.02 -1.99
N ALA A 10 -6.86 1.87 -0.88
CA ALA A 10 -6.37 1.18 0.29
C ALA A 10 -6.05 -0.30 0.02
N ILE A 11 -6.89 -0.98 -0.76
CA ILE A 11 -6.60 -2.33 -1.26
C ILE A 11 -5.35 -2.32 -2.14
N GLY A 12 -5.27 -1.40 -3.12
CA GLY A 12 -4.12 -1.27 -4.00
C GLY A 12 -2.79 -1.15 -3.25
N LEU A 13 -2.74 -0.27 -2.25
CA LEU A 13 -1.56 -0.07 -1.39
C LEU A 13 -1.30 -1.24 -0.44
N ALA A 14 -2.35 -1.88 0.06
CA ALA A 14 -2.22 -3.05 0.92
C ALA A 14 -1.66 -4.27 0.17
N LEU A 15 -1.84 -4.34 -1.16
CA LEU A 15 -1.35 -5.45 -1.98
C LEU A 15 0.19 -5.54 -1.99
N ASP A 16 0.93 -4.44 -1.91
CA ASP A 16 2.40 -4.50 -1.81
C ASP A 16 2.85 -5.22 -0.52
N SER A 17 2.21 -4.89 0.61
CA SER A 17 2.46 -5.59 1.88
C SER A 17 1.89 -7.01 1.90
N PHE A 18 0.80 -7.26 1.18
CA PHE A 18 0.25 -8.60 0.96
C PHE A 18 1.23 -9.50 0.21
N THR A 19 1.88 -9.00 -0.84
CA THR A 19 2.91 -9.72 -1.59
C THR A 19 4.06 -10.14 -0.66
N VAL A 20 4.54 -9.22 0.18
CA VAL A 20 5.61 -9.50 1.15
C VAL A 20 5.16 -10.51 2.22
N ALA A 21 3.91 -10.40 2.67
CA ALA A 21 3.27 -11.36 3.56
C ALA A 21 3.19 -12.77 2.98
N VAL A 22 2.81 -12.90 1.71
CA VAL A 22 2.76 -14.18 0.98
C VAL A 22 4.16 -14.80 0.87
N CYS A 23 5.17 -14.01 0.47
CA CYS A 23 6.57 -14.47 0.44
C CYS A 23 7.06 -14.94 1.82
N ARG A 24 6.63 -14.27 2.89
CA ARG A 24 6.98 -14.64 4.26
C ARG A 24 6.25 -15.90 4.73
N GLY A 25 4.98 -16.04 4.37
CA GLY A 25 4.17 -17.21 4.69
C GLY A 25 4.71 -18.48 4.03
N SER A 26 5.21 -18.40 2.80
CA SER A 26 5.74 -19.58 2.07
C SER A 26 7.00 -20.17 2.70
N ASN A 27 7.79 -19.37 3.42
CA ASN A 27 9.02 -19.81 4.07
C ASN A 27 8.82 -20.29 5.53
N GLN A 28 7.60 -20.24 6.07
CA GLN A 28 7.32 -20.68 7.44
C GLN A 28 6.96 -22.17 7.53
N GLY A 29 7.65 -22.90 8.40
CA GLY A 29 7.34 -24.31 8.68
C GLY A 29 6.04 -24.54 9.48
N ASN A 30 5.63 -23.59 10.33
CA ASN A 30 4.43 -23.69 11.14
C ASN A 30 3.83 -22.29 11.36
N LEU A 31 2.61 -22.02 10.89
CA LEU A 31 1.94 -20.73 11.03
C LEU A 31 0.83 -20.80 12.08
N LYS A 32 1.03 -20.13 13.22
CA LYS A 32 -0.04 -19.91 14.21
C LYS A 32 -0.92 -18.73 13.77
N LYS A 33 -2.24 -18.91 13.80
CA LYS A 33 -3.23 -17.84 13.48
C LYS A 33 -3.01 -16.56 14.30
N SER A 34 -2.66 -16.69 15.58
CA SER A 34 -2.34 -15.55 16.46
C SER A 34 -1.15 -14.74 15.94
N ASN A 35 -0.09 -15.42 15.47
CA ASN A 35 1.11 -14.75 14.98
C ASN A 35 0.82 -14.02 13.66
N ALA A 36 -0.02 -14.60 12.79
CA ALA A 36 -0.49 -13.92 11.58
C ALA A 36 -1.26 -12.63 11.90
N ALA A 37 -2.14 -12.67 12.90
CA ALA A 37 -2.89 -11.49 13.34
C ALA A 37 -1.96 -10.40 13.91
N ILE A 38 -0.97 -10.78 14.73
CA ILE A 38 0.01 -9.85 15.30
C ILE A 38 0.84 -9.18 14.19
N VAL A 39 1.32 -9.96 13.20
CA VAL A 39 2.06 -9.41 12.06
C VAL A 39 1.18 -8.46 11.24
N GLY A 40 -0.09 -8.82 11.02
CA GLY A 40 -1.07 -7.94 10.39
C GLY A 40 -1.21 -6.61 11.11
N ILE A 41 -1.37 -6.62 12.44
CA ILE A 41 -1.51 -5.40 13.24
C ILE A 41 -0.24 -4.54 13.18
N ILE A 42 0.94 -5.16 13.22
CA ILE A 42 2.22 -4.45 13.10
C ILE A 42 2.33 -3.76 11.74
N PHE A 43 2.06 -4.50 10.65
CA PHE A 43 2.09 -3.93 9.30
C PHE A 43 1.06 -2.82 9.13
N GLY A 44 -0.18 -3.06 9.54
CA GLY A 44 -1.25 -2.07 9.45
C GLY A 44 -0.92 -0.82 10.26
N GLY A 45 -0.37 -0.97 11.46
CA GLY A 45 0.05 0.15 12.29
C GLY A 45 1.16 0.98 11.64
N ILE A 46 2.24 0.35 11.18
CA ILE A 46 3.37 1.04 10.55
C ILE A 46 2.96 1.71 9.23
N GLN A 47 2.21 1.00 8.38
CA GLN A 47 1.74 1.56 7.10
C GLN A 47 0.80 2.75 7.31
N THR A 48 -0.12 2.64 8.28
CA THR A 48 -1.05 3.73 8.59
C THR A 48 -0.33 4.93 9.17
N LEU A 49 0.66 4.70 10.05
CA LEU A 49 1.49 5.77 10.60
C LEU A 49 2.27 6.49 9.49
N MET A 50 2.86 5.76 8.55
CA MET A 50 3.54 6.35 7.40
C MET A 50 2.59 7.10 6.46
N LEU A 51 1.37 6.58 6.25
CA LEU A 51 0.32 7.28 5.50
C LEU A 51 -0.01 8.63 6.16
N ILE A 52 -0.21 8.64 7.49
CA ILE A 52 -0.47 9.86 8.27
C ILE A 52 0.67 10.87 8.08
N ILE A 53 1.91 10.42 8.23
CA ILE A 53 3.09 11.29 8.04
C ILE A 53 3.09 11.88 6.62
N GLY A 54 2.87 11.07 5.59
CA GLY A 54 2.79 11.54 4.21
C GLY A 54 1.69 12.59 4.01
N MET A 55 0.49 12.34 4.57
CA MET A 55 -0.63 13.28 4.48
C MET A 55 -0.36 14.59 5.25
N LEU A 56 0.35 14.54 6.38
CA LEU A 56 0.76 15.74 7.13
C LEU A 56 1.79 16.56 6.35
N ILE A 57 2.77 15.90 5.71
CA ILE A 57 3.76 16.57 4.85
C ILE A 57 3.05 17.35 3.72
N ALA A 58 1.98 16.80 3.15
CA ALA A 58 1.20 17.48 2.11
C ALA A 58 0.42 18.71 2.61
N ILE A 59 0.11 18.80 3.90
CA ILE A 59 -0.59 19.96 4.49
C ILE A 59 0.35 21.17 4.66
N PHE A 60 1.64 20.95 4.95
CA PHE A 60 2.60 22.03 5.19
C PHE A 60 2.71 23.05 4.03
N PRO A 61 2.88 22.64 2.76
CA PRO A 61 2.88 23.56 1.62
C PRO A 61 1.55 24.30 1.42
N MET A 62 0.44 23.70 1.86
CA MET A 62 -0.92 24.19 1.60
C MET A 62 -1.34 25.29 2.58
N LEU A 63 -0.81 25.30 3.81
CA LEU A 63 -1.13 26.32 4.82
C LEU A 63 -0.62 27.72 4.48
N ASN A 64 0.37 27.82 3.57
CA ASN A 64 1.06 29.08 3.28
C ASN A 64 0.52 29.81 2.04
N ILE A 65 -0.37 29.21 1.24
CA ILE A 65 -0.70 29.73 -0.10
C ILE A 65 -2.17 29.46 -0.49
N GLU A 66 -3.06 30.42 -0.18
CA GLU A 66 -4.49 30.41 -0.56
C GLU A 66 -4.76 30.81 -2.03
N ASN A 67 -4.18 30.11 -3.01
CA ASN A 67 -4.46 30.41 -4.43
C ASN A 67 -5.14 29.24 -5.15
N GLN A 68 -6.29 29.52 -5.80
CA GLN A 68 -7.09 28.55 -6.57
C GLN A 68 -6.30 27.82 -7.68
N LYS A 69 -5.22 28.42 -8.20
CA LYS A 69 -4.30 27.80 -9.17
C LYS A 69 -3.55 26.57 -8.62
N ILE A 70 -3.42 26.43 -7.31
CA ILE A 70 -2.66 25.34 -6.67
C ILE A 70 -3.50 24.07 -6.54
N ILE A 71 -4.83 24.17 -6.47
CA ILE A 71 -5.71 23.01 -6.34
C ILE A 71 -5.56 22.07 -7.54
N SER A 72 -5.51 22.64 -8.75
CA SER A 72 -5.24 21.89 -9.98
C SER A 72 -3.83 21.29 -9.96
N MET A 73 -2.83 22.06 -9.54
CA MET A 73 -1.44 21.58 -9.47
C MET A 73 -1.27 20.40 -8.50
N ASN A 74 -1.99 20.40 -7.38
CA ASN A 74 -1.99 19.31 -6.40
C ASN A 74 -2.54 17.99 -6.98
N GLN A 75 -3.56 18.05 -7.84
CA GLN A 75 -4.11 16.86 -8.50
C GLN A 75 -3.10 16.26 -9.48
N TRP A 76 -2.38 17.10 -10.22
CA TRP A 76 -1.35 16.64 -11.16
C TRP A 76 -0.19 15.95 -10.43
N PHE A 77 0.30 16.52 -9.33
CA PHE A 77 1.32 15.87 -8.49
C PHE A 77 0.85 14.53 -7.91
N SER A 78 -0.41 14.47 -7.45
CA SER A 78 -0.99 13.24 -6.91
C SER A 78 -1.10 12.13 -7.97
N ALA A 79 -1.44 12.49 -9.20
CA ALA A 79 -1.48 11.54 -10.30
C ALA A 79 -0.09 10.99 -10.66
N ILE A 80 0.94 11.84 -10.68
CA ILE A 80 2.33 11.41 -10.91
C ILE A 80 2.77 10.41 -9.84
N ILE A 81 2.44 10.68 -8.57
CA ILE A 81 2.70 9.77 -7.46
C ILE A 81 2.01 8.41 -7.66
N LEU A 82 0.73 8.41 -8.01
CA LEU A 82 -0.03 7.17 -8.23
C LEU A 82 0.51 6.36 -9.40
N PHE A 83 0.91 7.03 -10.49
CA PHE A 83 1.55 6.36 -11.62
C PHE A 83 2.90 5.77 -11.24
N PHE A 84 3.73 6.52 -10.53
CA PHE A 84 5.02 6.05 -10.07
C PHE A 84 4.89 4.75 -9.25
N LEU A 85 3.93 4.72 -8.31
CA LEU A 85 3.65 3.54 -7.51
C LEU A 85 3.10 2.38 -8.36
N ALA A 86 2.17 2.65 -9.29
CA ALA A 86 1.66 1.63 -10.20
C ALA A 86 2.77 0.97 -11.04
N PHE A 87 3.66 1.78 -11.63
CA PHE A 87 4.81 1.27 -12.38
C PHE A 87 5.80 0.50 -11.51
N LYS A 88 6.00 0.92 -10.26
CA LYS A 88 6.81 0.18 -9.29
C LYS A 88 6.22 -1.21 -9.01
N SER A 89 4.91 -1.32 -8.78
CA SER A 89 4.25 -2.61 -8.56
C SER A 89 4.34 -3.50 -9.81
N PHE A 90 4.18 -2.95 -11.01
CA PHE A 90 4.44 -3.72 -12.24
C PHE A 90 5.88 -4.22 -12.33
N LYS A 91 6.86 -3.35 -12.05
CA LYS A 91 8.27 -3.75 -12.04
C LYS A 91 8.50 -4.90 -11.06
N ASN A 92 7.96 -4.82 -9.85
CA ASN A 92 8.06 -5.88 -8.84
C ASN A 92 7.49 -7.22 -9.34
N ALA A 93 6.40 -7.19 -10.11
CA ALA A 93 5.78 -8.39 -10.67
C ALA A 93 6.67 -9.11 -11.71
N PHE A 94 7.52 -8.38 -12.43
CA PHE A 94 8.43 -8.95 -13.44
C PHE A 94 9.82 -9.27 -12.88
N VAL A 95 10.15 -8.80 -11.68
CA VAL A 95 11.37 -9.21 -10.98
C VAL A 95 11.17 -10.63 -10.46
N ASN A 96 11.71 -11.60 -11.22
CA ASN A 96 11.81 -12.99 -10.79
C ASN A 96 12.81 -13.10 -9.63
N THR A 97 12.32 -12.93 -8.42
CA THR A 97 12.99 -13.47 -7.25
C THR A 97 12.68 -14.97 -7.23
N ASN A 98 13.60 -15.80 -7.72
CA ASN A 98 13.65 -17.20 -7.30
C ASN A 98 13.90 -17.16 -5.79
N ILE A 99 12.83 -17.18 -5.00
CA ILE A 99 12.94 -17.25 -3.56
C ILE A 99 13.28 -18.71 -3.29
N ASP A 100 14.49 -18.98 -2.81
CA ASP A 100 14.82 -20.28 -2.25
C ASP A 100 13.87 -20.51 -1.07
N GLU A 101 12.88 -21.38 -1.27
CA GLU A 101 11.90 -21.78 -0.26
C GLU A 101 12.62 -22.63 0.80
N ARG A 102 13.39 -21.98 1.67
CA ARG A 102 13.88 -22.60 2.90
C ARG A 102 12.78 -22.51 3.95
N ARG A 103 12.38 -23.67 4.47
CA ARG A 103 11.59 -23.77 5.70
C ARG A 103 12.46 -23.33 6.86
N GLU A 104 12.53 -22.04 7.11
CA GLU A 104 13.22 -21.51 8.28
C GLU A 104 12.32 -21.64 9.51
N GLU A 105 12.93 -21.97 10.66
CA GLU A 105 12.25 -21.89 11.94
C GLU A 105 11.91 -20.42 12.24
N PHE A 106 10.61 -20.14 12.21
CA PHE A 106 9.97 -18.92 12.70
C PHE A 106 10.87 -17.66 12.74
N PHE A 107 10.95 -16.92 11.63
CA PHE A 107 11.51 -15.57 11.67
C PHE A 107 10.74 -14.72 12.69
N GLY A 108 11.41 -14.32 13.77
CA GLY A 108 10.82 -13.56 14.85
C GLY A 108 10.24 -12.20 14.41
N TYR A 109 9.45 -11.60 15.30
CA TYR A 109 8.74 -10.33 15.11
C TYR A 109 9.62 -9.19 14.55
N LYS A 110 10.93 -9.19 14.90
CA LYS A 110 11.92 -8.22 14.40
C LYS A 110 12.03 -8.20 12.87
N GLY A 111 12.01 -9.37 12.21
CA GLY A 111 12.10 -9.46 10.75
C GLY A 111 10.86 -8.91 10.04
N SER A 112 9.68 -9.00 10.69
CA SER A 112 8.43 -8.45 10.16
C SER A 112 8.41 -6.93 10.27
N VAL A 113 8.92 -6.36 11.37
CA VAL A 113 9.03 -4.91 11.56
C VAL A 113 9.96 -4.29 10.52
N THR A 114 11.13 -4.87 10.26
CA THR A 114 12.07 -4.33 9.26
C THR A 114 11.48 -4.32 7.85
N LEU A 115 10.76 -5.38 7.47
CA LEU A 115 10.08 -5.41 6.18
C LEU A 115 8.92 -4.43 6.11
N ALA A 116 8.12 -4.35 7.17
CA ALA A 116 7.03 -3.39 7.25
C ALA A 116 7.56 -1.97 7.06
N LEU A 117 8.69 -1.62 7.67
CA LEU A 117 9.35 -0.33 7.46
C LEU A 117 9.81 -0.14 6.01
N ALA A 118 10.42 -1.16 5.40
CA ALA A 118 10.87 -1.09 4.01
C ALA A 118 9.69 -0.90 3.01
N THR A 119 8.57 -1.59 3.22
CA THR A 119 7.36 -1.46 2.39
C THR A 119 6.55 -0.20 2.69
N SER A 120 6.72 0.42 3.86
CA SER A 120 5.91 1.59 4.24
C SER A 120 6.36 2.89 3.59
N LEU A 121 7.49 2.90 2.87
CA LEU A 121 7.86 4.04 2.01
C LEU A 121 6.80 4.28 0.92
N ASP A 122 6.19 3.23 0.39
CA ASP A 122 5.12 3.35 -0.60
C ASP A 122 3.88 4.00 0.04
N ALA A 123 3.55 3.61 1.27
CA ALA A 123 2.45 4.22 2.02
C ALA A 123 2.71 5.70 2.33
N LEU A 124 3.95 6.08 2.62
CA LEU A 124 4.32 7.48 2.82
C LEU A 124 4.13 8.29 1.53
N ILE A 125 4.66 7.79 0.41
CA ILE A 125 4.56 8.45 -0.90
C ILE A 125 3.09 8.60 -1.31
N LEU A 126 2.29 7.54 -1.16
CA LEU A 126 0.85 7.58 -1.44
C LEU A 126 0.10 8.52 -0.48
N GLY A 127 0.51 8.57 0.78
CA GLY A 127 0.00 9.52 1.78
C GLY A 127 0.17 10.97 1.34
N ILE A 128 1.33 11.34 0.77
CA ILE A 128 1.54 12.67 0.19
C ILE A 128 0.52 12.94 -0.91
N GLY A 129 0.33 11.99 -1.85
CA GLY A 129 -0.67 12.13 -2.92
C GLY A 129 -2.11 12.26 -2.40
N LEU A 130 -2.51 11.45 -1.41
CA LEU A 130 -3.86 11.52 -0.83
C LEU A 130 -4.11 12.79 0.00
N GLY A 131 -3.06 13.34 0.61
CA GLY A 131 -3.10 14.63 1.30
C GLY A 131 -3.32 15.78 0.32
N LEU A 132 -2.63 15.76 -0.84
CA LEU A 132 -2.81 16.71 -1.92
C LEU A 132 -4.22 16.65 -2.55
N LEU A 133 -4.84 15.47 -2.59
CA LEU A 133 -6.23 15.26 -3.03
C LEU A 133 -7.29 15.65 -1.98
N GLN A 134 -6.89 16.20 -0.83
CA GLN A 134 -7.78 16.65 0.26
C GLN A 134 -8.79 15.57 0.70
N THR A 135 -8.34 14.32 0.74
CA THR A 135 -9.19 13.21 1.18
C THR A 135 -9.54 13.33 2.66
N ARG A 136 -10.70 12.77 3.06
CA ARG A 136 -11.16 12.81 4.46
C ARG A 136 -10.20 12.02 5.36
N PHE A 137 -9.31 12.74 6.03
CA PHE A 137 -8.19 12.23 6.85
C PHE A 137 -8.55 10.99 7.68
N ILE A 138 -9.48 11.16 8.63
CA ILE A 138 -9.87 10.12 9.60
C ILE A 138 -10.40 8.86 8.89
N ARG A 139 -11.17 9.05 7.81
CA ARG A 139 -11.79 7.94 7.08
C ARG A 139 -10.73 7.12 6.33
N THR A 140 -9.82 7.79 5.63
CA THR A 140 -8.74 7.13 4.88
C THR A 140 -7.84 6.31 5.81
N ILE A 141 -7.48 6.88 6.97
CA ILE A 141 -6.63 6.24 7.98
C ILE A 141 -7.26 4.94 8.52
N ILE A 142 -8.52 5.00 8.94
CA ILE A 142 -9.21 3.84 9.52
C ILE A 142 -9.37 2.72 8.48
N ILE A 143 -9.78 3.09 7.26
CA ILE A 143 -9.95 2.13 6.17
C ILE A 143 -8.62 1.47 5.82
N GLN A 144 -7.53 2.26 5.71
CA GLN A 144 -6.20 1.76 5.43
C GLN A 144 -5.75 0.75 6.49
N PHE A 145 -5.89 1.09 7.78
CA PHE A 145 -5.47 0.23 8.88
C PHE A 145 -6.20 -1.12 8.87
N ILE A 146 -7.52 -1.10 8.68
CA ILE A 146 -8.34 -2.32 8.68
C ILE A 146 -7.96 -3.20 7.47
N ILE A 147 -7.90 -2.62 6.27
CA ILE A 147 -7.64 -3.36 5.04
C ILE A 147 -6.24 -3.98 5.06
N THR A 148 -5.22 -3.19 5.41
CA THR A 148 -3.83 -3.67 5.48
C THR A 148 -3.66 -4.80 6.50
N THR A 149 -4.23 -4.63 7.70
CA THR A 149 -4.18 -5.66 8.75
C THR A 149 -4.81 -6.97 8.29
N LEU A 150 -6.01 -6.90 7.69
CA LEU A 150 -6.73 -8.07 7.21
C LEU A 150 -6.01 -8.74 6.04
N LEU A 151 -5.56 -7.96 5.05
CA LEU A 151 -4.84 -8.49 3.90
C LEU A 151 -3.55 -9.15 4.36
N VAL A 152 -2.70 -8.50 5.14
CA VAL A 152 -1.41 -9.07 5.58
C VAL A 152 -1.61 -10.36 6.36
N ALA A 153 -2.58 -10.42 7.29
CA ALA A 153 -2.88 -11.64 8.02
C ALA A 153 -3.35 -12.76 7.08
N TYR A 154 -4.21 -12.44 6.10
CA TYR A 154 -4.65 -13.40 5.09
C TYR A 154 -3.50 -13.81 4.15
N GLY A 155 -2.59 -12.90 3.82
CA GLY A 155 -1.45 -13.12 2.93
C GLY A 155 -0.44 -14.08 3.52
N LEU A 156 -0.16 -13.97 4.83
CA LEU A 156 0.66 -14.97 5.53
C LEU A 156 0.03 -16.37 5.41
N TRP A 157 -1.29 -16.48 5.59
CA TRP A 157 -1.99 -17.75 5.51
C TRP A 157 -2.02 -18.33 4.08
N VAL A 158 -2.28 -17.49 3.08
CA VAL A 158 -2.24 -17.87 1.66
C VAL A 158 -0.83 -18.31 1.26
N GLY A 159 0.21 -17.56 1.66
CA GLY A 159 1.60 -17.92 1.40
C GLY A 159 1.98 -19.25 2.03
N TYR A 160 1.51 -19.52 3.25
CA TYR A 160 1.74 -20.78 3.94
C TYR A 160 1.09 -21.98 3.22
N CYS A 161 -0.13 -21.83 2.70
CA CYS A 161 -0.85 -22.91 2.03
C CYS A 161 -0.44 -23.12 0.57
N VAL A 162 -0.15 -22.04 -0.16
CA VAL A 162 -0.08 -22.03 -1.62
C VAL A 162 1.33 -21.71 -2.14
N GLY A 163 2.23 -21.26 -1.26
CA GLY A 163 3.58 -20.85 -1.62
C GLY A 163 3.62 -19.53 -2.40
N ASN A 164 4.74 -19.27 -3.07
CA ASN A 164 4.99 -17.99 -3.74
C ASN A 164 4.40 -17.87 -5.18
N LYS A 165 3.60 -18.85 -5.60
CA LYS A 165 3.11 -18.96 -7.00
C LYS A 165 2.29 -17.77 -7.48
N TYR A 166 1.55 -17.11 -6.58
CA TYR A 166 0.61 -16.03 -6.91
C TYR A 166 1.19 -14.61 -6.78
N LYS A 167 2.45 -14.48 -6.35
CA LYS A 167 3.13 -13.20 -6.11
C LYS A 167 2.99 -12.24 -7.30
N LYS A 168 3.31 -12.74 -8.49
CA LYS A 168 3.26 -11.94 -9.73
C LYS A 168 1.86 -11.40 -10.03
N GLN A 169 0.81 -12.20 -9.81
CA GLN A 169 -0.57 -11.78 -10.09
C GLN A 169 -1.05 -10.72 -9.09
N ILE A 170 -0.63 -10.85 -7.83
CA ILE A 170 -0.92 -9.87 -6.77
C ILE A 170 -0.31 -8.51 -7.12
N ASP A 171 0.99 -8.48 -7.44
CA ASP A 171 1.70 -7.24 -7.77
C ASP A 171 1.11 -6.55 -9.03
N ILE A 172 0.74 -7.34 -10.05
CA ILE A 172 0.03 -6.83 -11.24
C ILE A 172 -1.32 -6.23 -10.86
N CYS A 173 -2.09 -6.90 -10.00
CA CYS A 173 -3.39 -6.43 -9.57
C CYS A 173 -3.29 -5.09 -8.81
N GLY A 174 -2.32 -4.97 -7.90
CA GLY A 174 -2.02 -3.72 -7.18
C GLY A 174 -1.66 -2.59 -8.14
N GLY A 175 -0.79 -2.87 -9.11
CA GLY A 175 -0.42 -1.92 -10.17
C GLY A 175 -1.61 -1.44 -10.99
N ILE A 176 -2.50 -2.35 -11.42
CA ILE A 176 -3.71 -1.99 -12.20
C ILE A 176 -4.66 -1.11 -11.39
N ILE A 177 -4.85 -1.41 -10.10
CA ILE A 177 -5.71 -0.64 -9.21
C ILE A 177 -5.18 0.80 -9.08
N LEU A 178 -3.89 0.95 -8.77
CA LEU A 178 -3.25 2.26 -8.62
C LEU A 178 -3.23 3.05 -9.93
N LEU A 179 -2.97 2.37 -11.05
CA LEU A 179 -3.00 2.94 -12.40
C LEU A 179 -4.39 3.52 -12.72
N SER A 180 -5.44 2.74 -12.44
CA SER A 180 -6.84 3.14 -12.71
C SER A 180 -7.23 4.40 -11.94
N ILE A 181 -6.80 4.48 -10.68
CA ILE A 181 -7.05 5.66 -9.85
C ILE A 181 -6.23 6.86 -10.33
N GLY A 182 -4.96 6.66 -10.70
CA GLY A 182 -4.11 7.71 -11.27
C GLY A 182 -4.69 8.31 -12.54
N ILE A 183 -5.17 7.47 -13.47
CA ILE A 183 -5.86 7.91 -14.70
C ILE A 183 -7.10 8.75 -14.34
N LYS A 184 -7.92 8.29 -13.40
CA LYS A 184 -9.11 9.04 -12.97
C LYS A 184 -8.77 10.42 -12.40
N VAL A 185 -7.72 10.51 -11.59
CA VAL A 185 -7.26 11.79 -11.03
C VAL A 185 -6.88 12.77 -12.14
N ILE A 186 -6.24 12.30 -13.21
CA ILE A 186 -5.90 13.12 -14.38
C ILE A 186 -7.12 13.54 -15.17
N LEU A 187 -8.08 12.64 -15.39
CA LEU A 187 -9.31 12.99 -16.11
C LEU A 187 -10.10 14.08 -15.39
N ASN A 188 -10.15 14.01 -14.06
CA ASN A 188 -10.73 15.05 -13.21
C ASN A 188 -9.94 16.38 -13.29
N TYR A 189 -8.61 16.31 -13.40
CA TYR A 189 -7.77 17.50 -13.62
C TYR A 189 -8.07 18.20 -14.95
N PHE A 190 -8.25 17.45 -16.03
CA PHE A 190 -8.63 17.99 -17.33
C PHE A 190 -10.13 18.33 -17.46
N GLN A 191 -10.93 18.19 -16.39
CA GLN A 191 -12.38 18.39 -16.37
C GLN A 191 -13.14 17.56 -17.43
N ILE A 192 -12.60 16.40 -17.82
CA ILE A 192 -13.25 15.50 -18.77
C ILE A 192 -14.39 14.72 -18.09
N ILE A 193 -14.29 14.54 -16.77
CA ILE A 193 -15.23 13.84 -15.88
C ILE A 193 -15.30 14.62 -14.57
#